data_AF-A0A292Q2Y7-F1
#
_entry.id   AF-A0A292Q2Y7-F1
#
_cell.length_a   1.000
_cell.length_b   1.000
_cell.length_c   1.000
_cell.angle_alpha   90.00
_cell.angle_beta   90.00
_cell.angle_gamma   90.00
#
_symmetry.space_group_name_H-M   'P 1'
#
loop_
_entity.id
_entity.type
_entity.pdbx_description
1 polymer ?
#
loop_
_entity_poly.entity_id
_entity_poly.type
_entity_poly.pdbx_seq_one_letter_code
_entity_poly.pdbx_strand_id
1 'polypeptide(L)'
;MTNTNVGNASNSYNNNTTIIVGVNEESLRIQSWLSPLEPYRRHQDVRNRRLDGVGDWVLQRNEFESWCESQDSPVNPTLLCYGGQGVGKTYISSLVIDTLREKARGQNIAVLPLYCDYQARKDQLAVNLIGGLLKQVALGATRIPGEIQSAFEESQQEGGQSLRLPDMVKLFVKVIRPIERVYICVDAVDELLPGDRSGFLRALQKIIQDAPNTRLFITGRPYIRGELDKHLAKGAHVIHIVADRGD
;
A
#
# COMPACT_ATOMS: atom_id res chain seq x y z
N MET A 1 61.13 45.38 18.97
CA MET A 1 60.04 45.98 18.18
C MET A 1 59.28 44.86 17.50
N THR A 2 57.95 44.82 17.71
CA THR A 2 56.85 44.13 17.00
C THR A 2 56.85 42.58 16.90
N ASN A 3 55.90 41.85 17.53
CA ASN A 3 54.50 41.51 17.09
C ASN A 3 54.47 40.68 15.78
N THR A 4 53.73 39.58 15.53
CA THR A 4 52.44 39.04 16.06
C THR A 4 52.14 37.64 15.44
N ASN A 5 51.34 36.80 16.12
CA ASN A 5 50.27 35.86 15.70
C ASN A 5 50.43 34.89 14.48
N VAL A 6 50.27 33.57 14.65
CA VAL A 6 49.03 32.73 14.77
C VAL A 6 48.14 32.73 13.52
N GLY A 7 47.83 31.53 13.01
CA GLY A 7 46.80 31.30 11.99
C GLY A 7 46.47 29.82 11.77
N ASN A 8 45.52 29.31 12.55
CA ASN A 8 44.88 28.00 12.45
C ASN A 8 44.35 27.72 11.04
N ALA A 9 44.62 26.52 10.50
CA ALA A 9 43.79 25.91 9.46
C ALA A 9 42.67 25.12 10.15
N SER A 10 41.48 25.72 10.21
CA SER A 10 40.27 25.09 10.75
C SER A 10 39.70 24.06 9.78
N ASN A 11 39.44 22.87 10.32
CA ASN A 11 38.73 21.75 9.71
C ASN A 11 37.38 22.16 9.09
N SER A 12 37.17 21.77 7.83
CA SER A 12 35.86 21.77 7.15
C SER A 12 35.57 20.37 6.63
N TYR A 13 35.19 19.46 7.54
CA TYR A 13 34.59 18.17 7.21
C TYR A 13 33.70 17.79 8.40
N ASN A 14 32.37 18.03 8.32
CA ASN A 14 31.37 17.23 9.06
C ASN A 14 29.88 17.58 8.86
N ASN A 15 29.49 18.56 8.03
CA ASN A 15 28.06 18.91 7.95
C ASN A 15 27.18 17.90 7.20
N ASN A 16 27.73 17.11 6.28
CA ASN A 16 26.90 16.20 5.47
C ASN A 16 26.51 14.91 6.22
N THR A 17 27.38 14.39 7.08
CA THR A 17 27.13 13.12 7.79
C THR A 17 26.03 13.25 8.84
N THR A 18 25.99 14.35 9.59
CA THR A 18 24.95 14.60 10.60
C THR A 18 23.57 14.81 9.98
N ILE A 19 23.50 15.48 8.82
CA ILE A 19 22.23 15.71 8.11
C ILE A 19 21.67 14.40 7.56
N ILE A 20 22.51 13.55 6.95
CA ILE A 20 22.07 12.25 6.39
C ILE A 20 21.60 11.29 7.50
N VAL A 21 22.30 11.25 8.64
CA VAL A 21 21.92 10.41 9.78
C VAL A 21 20.61 10.89 10.41
N GLY A 22 20.44 12.20 10.61
CA GLY A 22 19.21 12.78 11.18
C GLY A 22 17.97 12.60 10.28
N VAL A 23 18.12 12.75 8.96
CA VAL A 23 17.04 12.52 7.98
C VAL A 23 16.59 11.05 7.98
N ASN A 24 17.52 10.11 8.22
CA ASN A 24 17.20 8.70 8.28
C ASN A 24 16.45 8.33 9.57
N GLU A 25 16.84 8.90 10.72
CA GLU A 25 16.17 8.66 12.00
C GLU A 25 14.72 9.19 12.03
N GLU A 26 14.49 10.39 11.53
CA GLU A 26 13.14 10.96 11.44
C GLU A 26 12.24 10.13 10.52
N SER A 27 12.76 9.70 9.36
CA SER A 27 12.03 8.83 8.45
C SER A 27 11.60 7.53 9.13
N LEU A 28 12.48 6.89 9.91
CA LEU A 28 12.14 5.68 10.66
C LEU A 28 11.07 5.93 11.73
N ARG A 29 11.11 7.09 12.40
CA ARG A 29 10.08 7.49 13.38
C ARG A 29 8.72 7.69 12.72
N ILE A 30 8.68 8.39 11.58
CA ILE A 30 7.46 8.59 10.80
C ILE A 30 6.91 7.25 10.33
N GLN A 31 7.75 6.38 9.77
CA GLN A 31 7.33 5.06 9.30
C GLN A 31 6.74 4.21 10.43
N SER A 32 7.36 4.23 11.62
CA SER A 32 6.88 3.50 12.79
C SER A 32 5.58 4.09 13.33
N TRP A 33 5.42 5.42 13.28
CA TRP A 33 4.20 6.11 13.66
C TRP A 33 3.02 5.81 12.71
N LEU A 34 3.30 5.70 11.40
CA LEU A 34 2.29 5.39 10.40
C LEU A 34 1.71 3.98 10.57
N SER A 35 2.57 2.96 10.71
CA SER A 35 2.11 1.58 10.88
C SER A 35 3.22 0.62 11.32
N PRO A 36 2.90 -0.38 12.17
CA PRO A 36 3.82 -1.47 12.49
C PRO A 36 3.95 -2.49 11.35
N LEU A 37 3.12 -2.42 10.31
CA LEU A 37 3.10 -3.43 9.24
C LEU A 37 4.31 -3.30 8.30
N GLU A 38 4.78 -4.45 7.83
CA GLU A 38 5.92 -4.60 6.89
C GLU A 38 5.53 -5.42 5.65
N PRO A 39 4.61 -4.92 4.79
CA PRO A 39 4.05 -5.68 3.67
C PRO A 39 5.09 -6.10 2.61
N TYR A 40 6.22 -5.40 2.51
CA TYR A 40 7.27 -5.71 1.55
C TYR A 40 7.90 -7.09 1.77
N ARG A 41 8.19 -7.46 3.03
CA ARG A 41 8.79 -8.76 3.37
C ARG A 41 7.89 -9.91 2.92
N ARG A 42 6.59 -9.79 3.22
CA ARG A 42 5.61 -10.81 2.84
C ARG A 42 5.52 -10.98 1.33
N HIS A 43 5.53 -9.88 0.59
CA HIS A 43 5.51 -9.92 -0.87
C HIS A 43 6.74 -10.65 -1.44
N GLN A 44 7.94 -10.36 -0.94
CA GLN A 44 9.17 -11.04 -1.37
C GLN A 44 9.09 -12.55 -1.12
N ASP A 45 8.62 -12.97 0.06
CA ASP A 45 8.49 -14.39 0.40
C ASP A 45 7.53 -15.12 -0.53
N VAL A 46 6.39 -14.50 -0.84
CA VAL A 46 5.40 -15.08 -1.77
C VAL A 46 5.96 -15.13 -3.18
N ARG A 47 6.59 -14.05 -3.65
CA ARG A 47 7.20 -13.97 -4.98
C ARG A 47 8.26 -15.05 -5.18
N ASN A 48 9.15 -15.25 -4.21
CA ASN A 48 10.23 -16.24 -4.31
C ASN A 48 9.74 -17.70 -4.32
N ARG A 49 8.51 -17.95 -3.86
CA ARG A 49 7.90 -19.28 -3.83
C ARG A 49 6.91 -19.52 -4.98
N ARG A 50 6.55 -18.47 -5.71
CA ARG A 50 5.66 -18.56 -6.87
C ARG A 50 6.42 -19.25 -8.01
N LEU A 51 5.84 -20.31 -8.58
CA LEU A 51 6.37 -20.94 -9.78
C LEU A 51 6.05 -20.07 -11.00
N ASP A 52 6.94 -20.07 -11.98
CA ASP A 52 6.73 -19.36 -13.25
C ASP A 52 5.47 -19.90 -13.96
N GLY A 53 4.74 -19.00 -14.64
CA GLY A 53 3.49 -19.33 -15.33
C GLY A 53 2.23 -19.37 -14.44
N VAL A 54 2.38 -19.49 -13.11
CA VAL A 54 1.22 -19.60 -12.20
C VAL A 54 0.38 -18.33 -12.22
N GLY A 55 -0.84 -18.47 -12.75
CA GLY A 55 -1.83 -17.41 -12.75
C GLY A 55 -1.78 -16.48 -13.96
N ASP A 56 -0.94 -16.76 -14.96
CA ASP A 56 -0.81 -15.93 -16.18
C ASP A 56 -2.14 -15.75 -16.90
N TRP A 57 -3.00 -16.78 -16.86
CA TRP A 57 -4.35 -16.73 -17.41
C TRP A 57 -5.18 -15.56 -16.83
N VAL A 58 -4.92 -15.12 -15.60
CA VAL A 58 -5.62 -13.99 -14.96
C VAL A 58 -5.29 -12.68 -15.67
N LEU A 59 -4.04 -12.51 -16.13
CA LEU A 59 -3.59 -11.31 -16.82
C LEU A 59 -4.19 -11.19 -18.22
N GLN A 60 -4.59 -12.33 -18.81
CA GLN A 60 -5.21 -12.42 -20.14
C GLN A 60 -6.74 -12.22 -20.10
N ARG A 61 -7.32 -11.99 -18.92
CA ARG A 61 -8.76 -11.77 -18.76
C ARG A 61 -9.12 -10.34 -19.14
N ASN A 62 -10.15 -10.18 -19.95
CA ASN A 62 -10.72 -8.86 -20.28
C ASN A 62 -11.08 -8.05 -19.02
N GLU A 63 -11.51 -8.74 -17.95
CA GLU A 63 -11.77 -8.14 -16.64
C GLU A 63 -10.53 -7.46 -16.04
N PHE A 64 -9.36 -8.08 -16.17
CA PHE A 64 -8.09 -7.53 -15.70
C PHE A 64 -7.62 -6.39 -16.59
N GLU A 65 -7.60 -6.59 -17.91
CA GLU A 65 -7.15 -5.58 -18.88
C GLU A 65 -8.00 -4.29 -18.76
N SER A 66 -9.32 -4.42 -18.79
CA SER A 66 -10.27 -3.30 -18.63
C SER A 66 -10.04 -2.53 -17.33
N TRP A 67 -9.89 -3.24 -16.21
CA TRP A 67 -9.64 -2.64 -14.91
C TRP A 67 -8.26 -1.95 -14.85
N CYS A 68 -7.24 -2.56 -15.46
CA CYS A 68 -5.87 -2.05 -15.44
C CYS A 68 -5.71 -0.79 -16.31
N GLU A 69 -6.28 -0.79 -17.52
CA GLU A 69 -6.00 0.22 -18.55
C GLU A 69 -6.98 1.38 -18.61
N SER A 70 -8.17 1.25 -18.01
CA SER A 70 -9.19 2.30 -18.05
C SER A 70 -8.67 3.63 -17.47
N GLN A 71 -8.51 4.64 -18.34
CA GLN A 71 -8.04 5.98 -17.97
C GLN A 71 -9.14 6.81 -17.29
N ASP A 72 -10.39 6.76 -17.77
CA ASP A 72 -11.55 7.43 -17.17
C ASP A 72 -12.87 6.64 -17.37
N SER A 73 -13.86 6.90 -16.49
CA SER A 73 -15.14 6.16 -16.26
C SER A 73 -15.96 5.84 -17.53
N PRO A 74 -16.70 4.69 -17.59
CA PRO A 74 -17.59 4.17 -16.56
C PRO A 74 -17.15 2.84 -15.90
N VAL A 75 -15.88 2.47 -15.97
CA VAL A 75 -15.39 1.19 -15.41
C VAL A 75 -15.26 1.28 -13.89
N ASN A 76 -15.81 0.29 -13.16
CA ASN A 76 -15.69 0.22 -11.71
C ASN A 76 -14.21 0.09 -11.30
N PRO A 77 -13.71 0.88 -10.32
CA PRO A 77 -12.30 0.89 -9.95
C PRO A 77 -11.84 -0.39 -9.22
N THR A 78 -12.71 -1.36 -9.01
CA THR A 78 -12.46 -2.57 -8.22
C THR A 78 -12.48 -3.82 -9.10
N LEU A 79 -11.43 -4.63 -8.96
CA LEU A 79 -11.35 -6.00 -9.46
C LEU A 79 -11.33 -6.97 -8.27
N LEU A 80 -12.35 -7.83 -8.22
CA LEU A 80 -12.51 -8.83 -7.16
C LEU A 80 -12.12 -10.21 -7.65
N CYS A 81 -11.31 -10.91 -6.89
CA CYS A 81 -10.86 -12.26 -7.20
C CYS A 81 -11.30 -13.23 -6.10
N TYR A 82 -12.21 -14.14 -6.43
CA TYR A 82 -12.73 -15.12 -5.46
C TYR A 82 -12.21 -16.51 -5.74
N GLY A 83 -11.88 -17.25 -4.69
CA GLY A 83 -11.44 -18.64 -4.83
C GLY A 83 -11.45 -19.41 -3.52
N GLY A 84 -11.54 -20.74 -3.64
CA GLY A 84 -11.48 -21.67 -2.51
C GLY A 84 -10.15 -21.64 -1.75
N GLN A 85 -10.02 -22.46 -0.72
CA GLN A 85 -8.72 -22.64 -0.06
C GLN A 85 -7.75 -23.37 -1.00
N GLY A 86 -6.47 -22.98 -1.00
CA GLY A 86 -5.43 -23.68 -1.75
C GLY A 86 -5.38 -23.42 -3.26
N VAL A 87 -6.33 -22.69 -3.85
CA VAL A 87 -6.40 -22.45 -5.31
C VAL A 87 -5.37 -21.43 -5.85
N GLY A 88 -4.37 -21.03 -5.06
CA GLY A 88 -3.31 -20.13 -5.53
C GLY A 88 -3.60 -18.63 -5.51
N LYS A 89 -4.65 -18.15 -4.82
CA LYS A 89 -5.00 -16.71 -4.76
C LYS A 89 -3.82 -15.80 -4.42
N THR A 90 -3.04 -16.15 -3.39
CA THR A 90 -1.88 -15.37 -2.95
C THR A 90 -0.77 -15.30 -3.99
N TYR A 91 -0.56 -16.36 -4.77
CA TYR A 91 0.39 -16.36 -5.89
C TYR A 91 -0.11 -15.49 -7.04
N ILE A 92 -1.40 -15.55 -7.37
CA ILE A 92 -2.03 -14.66 -8.35
C ILE A 92 -1.92 -13.19 -7.91
N SER A 93 -2.19 -12.88 -6.64
CA SER A 93 -2.00 -11.52 -6.10
C SER A 93 -0.58 -11.04 -6.32
N SER A 94 0.40 -11.90 -6.01
CA SER A 94 1.81 -11.59 -6.19
C SER A 94 2.16 -11.36 -7.67
N LEU A 95 1.63 -12.17 -8.60
CA LEU A 95 1.80 -11.98 -10.05
C LEU A 95 1.24 -10.65 -10.52
N VAL A 96 0.01 -10.31 -10.11
CA VAL A 96 -0.64 -9.04 -10.43
C VAL A 96 0.19 -7.86 -9.91
N ILE A 97 0.67 -7.92 -8.67
CA ILE A 97 1.50 -6.87 -8.08
C ILE A 97 2.80 -6.69 -8.87
N ASP A 98 3.49 -7.78 -9.23
CA ASP A 98 4.73 -7.71 -10.01
C ASP A 98 4.49 -7.12 -11.42
N THR A 99 3.40 -7.51 -12.07
CA THR A 99 3.00 -6.99 -13.39
C THR A 99 2.72 -5.48 -13.33
N LEU A 100 1.98 -5.04 -12.32
CA LEU A 100 1.69 -3.61 -12.12
C LEU A 100 2.95 -2.81 -11.79
N ARG A 101 3.88 -3.38 -11.02
CA ARG A 101 5.17 -2.75 -10.70
C ARG A 101 6.06 -2.60 -11.91
N GLU A 102 6.06 -3.58 -12.82
CA GLU A 102 6.75 -3.46 -14.10
C GLU A 102 6.18 -2.30 -14.91
N LYS A 103 4.85 -2.23 -15.03
CA LYS A 103 4.15 -1.13 -15.72
C LYS A 103 4.43 0.24 -15.10
N ALA A 104 4.58 0.29 -13.78
CA ALA A 104 4.85 1.53 -13.04
C ALA A 104 6.27 2.08 -13.23
N ARG A 105 7.21 1.32 -13.82
CA ARG A 105 8.61 1.76 -13.96
C ARG A 105 8.69 3.03 -14.81
N GLY A 106 9.27 4.08 -14.21
CA GLY A 106 9.44 5.37 -14.87
C GLY A 106 8.15 6.17 -15.03
N GLN A 107 7.04 5.72 -14.44
CA GLN A 107 5.74 6.39 -14.48
C GLN A 107 5.35 6.88 -13.09
N ASN A 108 4.41 7.83 -13.02
CA ASN A 108 3.87 8.33 -11.75
C ASN A 108 2.77 7.39 -11.21
N ILE A 109 3.11 6.11 -11.05
CA ILE A 109 2.18 5.07 -10.62
C ILE A 109 2.67 4.45 -9.30
N ALA A 110 1.77 4.38 -8.31
CA ALA A 110 2.02 3.69 -7.06
C ALA A 110 1.35 2.31 -7.05
N VAL A 111 2.09 1.28 -6.61
CA VAL A 111 1.55 -0.08 -6.43
C VAL A 111 1.76 -0.49 -4.97
N LEU A 112 0.66 -0.59 -4.23
CA LEU A 112 0.63 -0.73 -2.78
C LEU A 112 0.07 -2.12 -2.41
N PRO A 113 0.94 -3.14 -2.26
CA PRO A 113 0.52 -4.45 -1.80
C PRO A 113 0.18 -4.46 -0.31
N LEU A 114 -0.78 -5.32 0.03
CA LEU A 114 -1.16 -5.64 1.38
C LEU A 114 -1.56 -7.12 1.44
N TYR A 115 -1.02 -7.86 2.40
CA TYR A 115 -1.33 -9.27 2.61
C TYR A 115 -2.02 -9.42 3.96
N CYS A 116 -3.31 -9.72 3.95
CA CYS A 116 -4.04 -10.06 5.17
C CYS A 116 -3.59 -11.44 5.65
N ASP A 117 -3.38 -11.57 6.96
CA ASP A 117 -2.86 -12.80 7.58
C ASP A 117 -3.58 -13.03 8.91
N TYR A 118 -4.28 -14.16 9.01
CA TYR A 118 -5.00 -14.53 10.21
C TYR A 118 -4.10 -14.63 11.46
N GLN A 119 -2.80 -14.89 11.30
CA GLN A 119 -1.84 -14.97 12.40
C GLN A 119 -1.44 -13.59 12.92
N ALA A 120 -1.50 -12.56 12.07
CA ALA A 120 -1.14 -11.18 12.39
C ALA A 120 -2.34 -10.29 12.78
N ARG A 121 -3.50 -10.89 13.06
CA ARG A 121 -4.77 -10.16 13.32
C ARG A 121 -4.68 -9.08 14.40
N LYS A 122 -3.81 -9.24 15.40
CA LYS A 122 -3.63 -8.23 16.46
C LYS A 122 -3.11 -6.90 15.93
N ASP A 123 -2.29 -6.95 14.88
CA ASP A 123 -1.66 -5.78 14.29
C ASP A 123 -2.40 -5.30 13.03
N GLN A 124 -3.26 -6.13 12.43
CA GLN A 124 -4.06 -5.83 11.25
C GLN A 124 -5.38 -5.09 11.58
N LEU A 125 -5.28 -4.07 12.44
CA LEU A 125 -6.35 -3.13 12.68
C LEU A 125 -6.60 -2.29 11.43
N ALA A 126 -7.84 -1.87 11.18
CA ALA A 126 -8.18 -1.05 10.00
C ALA A 126 -7.27 0.17 9.83
N VAL A 127 -6.94 0.86 10.93
CA VAL A 127 -6.04 2.02 10.92
C VAL A 127 -4.60 1.66 10.54
N ASN A 128 -4.08 0.53 11.04
CA ASN A 128 -2.74 0.06 10.74
C ASN A 128 -2.61 -0.40 9.28
N LEU A 129 -3.69 -0.96 8.70
CA LEU A 129 -3.75 -1.34 7.29
C LEU A 129 -3.64 -0.10 6.38
N ILE A 130 -4.44 0.94 6.64
CA ILE A 130 -4.34 2.21 5.88
C ILE A 130 -3.00 2.90 6.12
N GLY A 131 -2.52 2.94 7.37
CA GLY A 131 -1.20 3.45 7.70
C GLY A 131 -0.07 2.68 7.00
N GLY A 132 -0.22 1.37 6.82
CA GLY A 132 0.74 0.52 6.10
C GLY A 132 0.77 0.83 4.60
N LEU A 133 -0.37 1.20 4.01
CA LEU A 133 -0.42 1.73 2.64
C LEU A 133 0.26 3.10 2.57
N LEU A 134 -0.01 4.00 3.52
CA LEU A 134 0.60 5.33 3.57
C LEU A 134 2.13 5.27 3.74
N LYS A 135 2.60 4.38 4.61
CA LYS A 135 4.02 4.08 4.83
C LYS A 135 4.71 3.66 3.53
N GLN A 136 4.06 2.84 2.71
CA GLN A 136 4.61 2.44 1.41
C GLN A 136 4.72 3.61 0.43
N VAL A 137 3.77 4.55 0.44
CA VAL A 137 3.86 5.78 -0.37
C VAL A 137 5.03 6.66 0.11
N ALA A 138 5.21 6.80 1.42
CA ALA A 138 6.34 7.54 1.99
C ALA A 138 7.69 6.91 1.62
N LEU A 139 7.79 5.58 1.66
CA LEU A 139 9.00 4.82 1.30
C LEU A 139 9.32 4.85 -0.20
N GLY A 140 8.29 4.92 -1.05
CA GLY A 140 8.46 4.98 -2.50
C GLY A 140 8.82 6.38 -3.03
N ALA A 141 8.63 7.42 -2.23
CA ALA A 141 8.90 8.80 -2.63
C ALA A 141 10.37 9.18 -2.39
N THR A 142 10.94 10.00 -3.29
CA THR A 142 12.30 10.56 -3.13
C THR A 142 12.44 11.38 -1.84
N ARG A 143 11.34 11.97 -1.38
CA ARG A 143 11.22 12.69 -0.12
C ARG A 143 9.86 12.37 0.50
N ILE A 144 9.81 12.30 1.83
CA ILE A 144 8.55 12.16 2.56
C ILE A 144 7.59 13.29 2.13
N PRO A 145 6.35 12.96 1.71
CA PRO A 145 5.33 13.97 1.40
C PRO A 145 5.13 14.95 2.56
N GLY A 146 5.04 16.24 2.26
CA GLY A 146 4.94 17.30 3.27
C GLY A 146 3.71 17.13 4.17
N GLU A 147 2.62 16.58 3.63
CA GLU A 147 1.40 16.28 4.38
C GLU A 147 1.64 15.24 5.48
N ILE A 148 2.49 14.23 5.24
CA ILE A 148 2.86 13.23 6.24
C ILE A 148 3.74 13.87 7.30
N GLN A 149 4.73 14.66 6.88
CA GLN A 149 5.64 15.36 7.78
C GLN A 149 4.87 16.27 8.75
N SER A 150 3.98 17.12 8.23
CA SER A 150 3.17 18.03 9.06
C SER A 150 2.25 17.27 10.02
N ALA A 151 1.58 16.21 9.55
CA ALA A 151 0.71 15.39 10.41
C ALA A 151 1.50 14.68 11.53
N PHE A 152 2.74 14.26 11.25
CA PHE A 152 3.62 13.68 12.25
C PHE A 152 4.03 14.73 13.29
N GLU A 153 4.48 15.90 12.86
CA GLU A 153 4.87 17.01 13.74
C GLU A 153 3.72 17.45 14.66
N GLU A 154 2.50 17.60 14.12
CA GLU A 154 1.28 17.87 14.88
C GLU A 154 1.03 16.79 15.94
N SER A 155 1.11 15.51 15.54
CA SER A 155 0.96 14.38 16.47
C SER A 155 2.00 14.42 17.60
N GLN A 156 3.25 14.80 17.32
CA GLN A 156 4.29 14.91 18.36
C GLN A 156 3.96 16.01 19.39
N GLN A 157 3.30 17.10 18.99
CA GLN A 157 2.86 18.15 19.91
C GLN A 157 1.73 17.66 20.85
N GLU A 158 0.95 16.68 20.40
CA GLU A 158 -0.16 16.06 21.15
C GLU A 158 0.26 14.79 21.93
N GLY A 159 1.56 14.60 22.16
CA GLY A 159 2.10 13.47 22.91
C GLY A 159 2.34 12.20 22.08
N GLY A 160 2.41 12.33 20.74
CA GLY A 160 2.81 11.25 19.83
C GLY A 160 1.73 10.20 19.57
N GLN A 161 0.45 10.56 19.71
CA GLN A 161 -0.66 9.61 19.52
C GLN A 161 -0.80 9.19 18.06
N SER A 162 -1.09 7.91 17.82
CA SER A 162 -1.47 7.43 16.49
C SER A 162 -2.74 8.10 16.00
N LEU A 163 -2.82 8.35 14.69
CA LEU A 163 -4.02 8.88 14.07
C LEU A 163 -5.20 7.92 14.24
N ARG A 164 -6.41 8.49 14.33
CA ARG A 164 -7.65 7.71 14.21
C ARG A 164 -7.87 7.33 12.74
N LEU A 165 -8.60 6.24 12.49
CA LEU A 165 -8.88 5.75 11.14
C LEU A 165 -9.40 6.83 10.17
N PRO A 166 -10.39 7.69 10.53
CA PRO A 166 -10.87 8.72 9.60
C PRO A 166 -9.79 9.73 9.19
N ASP A 167 -8.90 10.08 10.12
CA ASP A 167 -7.83 11.06 9.86
C ASP A 167 -6.68 10.44 9.08
N MET A 168 -6.38 9.16 9.34
CA MET A 168 -5.45 8.37 8.51
C MET A 168 -5.95 8.25 7.06
N VAL A 169 -7.26 8.02 6.85
CA VAL A 169 -7.86 7.98 5.50
C VAL A 169 -7.77 9.34 4.81
N LYS A 170 -8.10 10.44 5.51
CA LYS A 170 -7.97 11.80 4.95
C LYS A 170 -6.52 12.09 4.54
N LEU A 171 -5.55 11.76 5.40
CA LEU A 171 -4.14 11.95 5.11
C LEU A 171 -3.71 11.12 3.90
N PHE A 172 -4.09 9.85 3.85
CA PHE A 172 -3.81 8.97 2.72
C PHE A 172 -4.33 9.56 1.41
N VAL A 173 -5.62 9.96 1.36
CA VAL A 173 -6.23 10.59 0.18
C VAL A 173 -5.47 11.85 -0.26
N LYS A 174 -5.10 12.73 0.69
CA LYS A 174 -4.33 13.95 0.36
C LYS A 174 -3.00 13.60 -0.32
N VAL A 175 -2.29 12.62 0.22
CA VAL A 175 -0.95 12.23 -0.25
C VAL A 175 -1.01 11.55 -1.62
N ILE A 176 -2.04 10.76 -1.91
CA ILE A 176 -2.11 10.00 -3.16
C ILE A 176 -2.75 10.76 -4.33
N ARG A 177 -3.41 11.88 -4.08
CA ARG A 177 -4.08 12.68 -5.13
C ARG A 177 -3.14 13.19 -6.24
N PRO A 178 -1.89 13.59 -5.96
CA PRO A 178 -0.96 14.01 -7.01
C PRO A 178 -0.39 12.85 -7.86
N ILE A 179 -0.62 11.60 -7.46
CA ILE A 179 -0.13 10.41 -8.17
C ILE A 179 -1.07 10.13 -9.36
N GLU A 180 -0.54 9.82 -10.54
CA GLU A 180 -1.35 9.61 -11.75
C GLU A 180 -2.27 8.39 -11.61
N ARG A 181 -1.75 7.29 -11.04
CA ARG A 181 -2.49 6.06 -10.81
C ARG A 181 -2.02 5.38 -9.53
N VAL A 182 -2.96 4.89 -8.75
CA VAL A 182 -2.67 4.16 -7.51
C VAL A 182 -3.37 2.82 -7.54
N TYR A 183 -2.61 1.74 -7.50
CA TYR A 183 -3.14 0.38 -7.34
C TYR A 183 -2.96 -0.06 -5.89
N ILE A 184 -4.07 -0.40 -5.23
CA ILE A 184 -4.06 -1.02 -3.91
C ILE A 184 -4.42 -2.49 -4.10
N CYS A 185 -3.49 -3.39 -3.80
CA CYS A 185 -3.65 -4.83 -3.98
C CYS A 185 -3.76 -5.50 -2.61
N VAL A 186 -4.96 -5.95 -2.24
CA VAL A 186 -5.25 -6.58 -0.95
C VAL A 186 -5.45 -8.09 -1.15
N ASP A 187 -4.51 -8.89 -0.66
CA ASP A 187 -4.62 -10.34 -0.66
C ASP A 187 -5.35 -10.84 0.59
N ALA A 188 -6.25 -11.82 0.40
CA ALA A 188 -6.91 -12.60 1.44
C ALA A 188 -7.70 -11.76 2.47
N VAL A 189 -8.48 -10.77 2.02
CA VAL A 189 -9.22 -9.86 2.92
C VAL A 189 -10.19 -10.59 3.87
N ASP A 190 -10.57 -11.82 3.54
CA ASP A 190 -11.38 -12.70 4.41
C ASP A 190 -10.66 -13.14 5.69
N GLU A 191 -9.33 -13.02 5.75
CA GLU A 191 -8.53 -13.38 6.93
C GLU A 191 -8.54 -12.33 8.05
N LEU A 192 -8.99 -11.10 7.75
CA LEU A 192 -9.19 -10.04 8.74
C LEU A 192 -10.32 -10.39 9.73
N LEU A 193 -10.21 -9.88 10.95
CA LEU A 193 -11.30 -9.94 11.92
C LEU A 193 -12.53 -9.16 11.38
N PRO A 194 -13.77 -9.62 11.62
CA PRO A 194 -14.95 -8.98 11.05
C PRO A 194 -15.08 -7.47 11.34
N GLY A 195 -14.74 -7.03 12.56
CA GLY A 195 -14.77 -5.62 12.93
C GLY A 195 -13.80 -4.76 12.12
N ASP A 196 -12.53 -5.18 12.08
CA ASP A 196 -11.48 -4.50 11.31
C ASP A 196 -11.71 -4.59 9.80
N ARG A 197 -12.18 -5.73 9.30
CA ARG A 197 -12.56 -5.91 7.90
C ARG A 197 -13.61 -4.88 7.49
N SER A 198 -14.69 -4.74 8.27
CA SER A 198 -15.74 -3.78 7.98
C SER A 198 -15.24 -2.32 8.00
N GLY A 199 -14.39 -1.98 8.98
CA GLY A 199 -13.75 -0.67 9.06
C GLY A 199 -12.84 -0.38 7.85
N PHE A 200 -12.03 -1.37 7.47
CA PHE A 200 -11.10 -1.28 6.35
C PHE A 200 -11.81 -1.19 5.00
N LEU A 201 -12.87 -1.99 4.76
CA LEU A 201 -13.65 -1.91 3.52
C LEU A 201 -14.36 -0.54 3.37
N ARG A 202 -14.88 0.04 4.46
CA ARG A 202 -15.40 1.42 4.45
C ARG A 202 -14.31 2.44 4.14
N ALA A 203 -13.11 2.27 4.68
CA ALA A 203 -11.98 3.14 4.39
C ALA A 203 -11.59 3.08 2.90
N LEU A 204 -11.47 1.87 2.32
CA LEU A 204 -11.21 1.69 0.89
C LEU A 204 -12.30 2.31 0.02
N GLN A 205 -13.57 2.15 0.39
CA GLN A 205 -14.71 2.77 -0.30
C GLN A 205 -14.57 4.29 -0.31
N LYS A 206 -14.22 4.90 0.83
CA LYS A 206 -14.00 6.35 0.92
C LYS A 206 -12.81 6.81 0.07
N ILE A 207 -11.73 6.03 0.04
CA ILE A 207 -10.54 6.33 -0.77
C ILE A 207 -10.88 6.38 -2.25
N ILE A 208 -11.55 5.36 -2.81
CA ILE A 208 -11.90 5.36 -4.24
C ILE A 208 -12.92 6.44 -4.61
N GLN A 209 -13.73 6.91 -3.66
CA GLN A 209 -14.65 8.03 -3.86
C GLN A 209 -13.92 9.38 -3.88
N ASP A 210 -12.92 9.58 -3.01
CA ASP A 210 -12.24 10.87 -2.86
C ASP A 210 -10.96 11.00 -3.72
N ALA A 211 -10.45 9.88 -4.24
CA ALA A 211 -9.27 9.75 -5.07
C ALA A 211 -9.56 8.84 -6.30
N PRO A 212 -10.20 9.38 -7.37
CA PRO A 212 -10.62 8.62 -8.56
C PRO A 212 -9.48 7.98 -9.36
N ASN A 213 -8.24 8.40 -9.12
CA ASN A 213 -7.00 7.79 -9.62
C ASN A 213 -6.67 6.45 -8.96
N THR A 214 -7.47 6.01 -7.98
CA THR A 214 -7.25 4.74 -7.25
C THR A 214 -7.97 3.58 -7.92
N ARG A 215 -7.31 2.42 -7.93
CA ARG A 215 -7.85 1.12 -8.35
C ARG A 215 -7.59 0.08 -7.27
N LEU A 216 -8.57 -0.77 -7.00
CA LEU A 216 -8.50 -1.82 -6.00
C LEU A 216 -8.44 -3.19 -6.68
N PHE A 217 -7.47 -4.00 -6.29
CA PHE A 217 -7.45 -5.43 -6.56
C PHE A 217 -7.61 -6.15 -5.23
N ILE A 218 -8.65 -6.97 -5.07
CA ILE A 218 -8.94 -7.63 -3.79
C ILE A 218 -9.16 -9.11 -4.01
N THR A 219 -8.48 -9.95 -3.23
CA THR A 219 -8.75 -11.38 -3.21
C THR A 219 -9.46 -11.80 -1.92
N GLY A 220 -10.26 -12.85 -2.02
CA GLY A 220 -10.80 -13.51 -0.84
C GLY A 220 -11.62 -14.75 -1.14
N ARG A 221 -12.21 -15.32 -0.07
CA ARG A 221 -13.14 -16.45 -0.19
C ARG A 221 -14.57 -16.01 -0.54
N PRO A 222 -15.38 -16.84 -1.21
CA PRO A 222 -16.73 -16.45 -1.64
C PRO A 222 -17.67 -15.95 -0.53
N TYR A 223 -17.51 -16.39 0.72
CA TYR A 223 -18.44 -16.03 1.81
C TYR A 223 -18.42 -14.55 2.18
N ILE A 224 -17.32 -13.82 1.91
CA ILE A 224 -17.24 -12.37 2.17
C ILE A 224 -17.83 -11.51 1.05
N ARG A 225 -18.31 -12.12 -0.05
CA ARG A 225 -18.86 -11.40 -1.19
C ARG A 225 -19.97 -10.43 -0.78
N GLY A 226 -20.86 -10.85 0.12
CA GLY A 226 -21.93 -9.99 0.62
C GLY A 226 -21.44 -8.75 1.39
N GLU A 227 -20.26 -8.78 2.01
CA GLU A 227 -19.63 -7.61 2.64
C GLU A 227 -18.95 -6.71 1.59
N LEU A 228 -18.25 -7.30 0.63
CA LEU A 228 -17.60 -6.57 -0.47
C LEU A 228 -18.64 -5.88 -1.37
N ASP A 229 -19.77 -6.52 -1.65
CA ASP A 229 -20.85 -5.97 -2.48
C ASP A 229 -21.49 -4.73 -1.84
N LYS A 230 -21.54 -4.67 -0.50
CA LYS A 230 -22.04 -3.49 0.22
C LYS A 230 -21.14 -2.26 0.10
N HIS A 231 -19.84 -2.46 -0.06
CA HIS A 231 -18.85 -1.38 0.00
C HIS A 231 -18.22 -1.04 -1.36
N LEU A 232 -17.90 -2.04 -2.17
CA LEU A 232 -16.98 -1.91 -3.31
C LEU A 232 -17.52 -2.53 -4.60
N ALA A 233 -18.40 -3.53 -4.54
CA ALA A 233 -18.63 -4.40 -5.69
C ALA A 233 -19.78 -4.00 -6.64
N LYS A 234 -20.48 -2.88 -6.44
CA LYS A 234 -21.59 -2.51 -7.35
C LYS A 234 -21.05 -2.24 -8.76
N GLY A 235 -21.16 -3.23 -9.66
CA GLY A 235 -20.58 -3.21 -11.00
C GLY A 235 -19.09 -3.55 -11.09
N ALA A 236 -18.49 -4.14 -10.03
CA ALA A 236 -17.09 -4.54 -10.05
C ALA A 236 -16.85 -5.73 -10.99
N HIS A 237 -15.68 -5.74 -11.61
CA HIS A 237 -15.22 -6.92 -12.34
C HIS A 237 -14.90 -8.05 -11.36
N VAL A 238 -15.24 -9.28 -11.73
CA VAL A 238 -15.03 -10.46 -10.88
C VAL A 238 -14.32 -11.55 -11.66
N ILE A 239 -13.22 -12.06 -11.09
CA ILE A 239 -12.52 -13.24 -11.59
C ILE A 239 -12.67 -14.36 -10.55
N HIS A 240 -13.10 -15.53 -11.01
CA HIS A 240 -13.17 -16.73 -10.18
C HIS A 240 -11.88 -17.53 -10.35
N ILE A 241 -11.08 -17.57 -9.29
CA ILE A 241 -9.86 -18.37 -9.21
C ILE A 241 -10.26 -19.80 -8.88
N VAL A 242 -10.10 -20.66 -9.87
CA VAL A 242 -10.24 -22.11 -9.75
C VAL A 242 -8.85 -22.74 -9.75
N ALA A 243 -8.69 -23.88 -9.06
CA ALA A 243 -7.49 -24.67 -9.23
C ALA A 243 -7.49 -25.22 -10.66
N ASP A 244 -6.44 -24.94 -11.41
CA ASP A 244 -6.23 -25.63 -12.68
C ASP A 244 -5.99 -27.12 -12.38
N ARG A 245 -6.60 -28.00 -13.16
CA ARG A 245 -6.38 -29.46 -13.04
C ARG A 245 -5.28 -29.95 -13.99
N GLY A 246 -4.65 -29.04 -14.74
CA GLY A 246 -3.57 -29.38 -15.64
C GLY A 246 -2.42 -28.38 -15.51
N ASP A 247 -1.55 -28.63 -14.52
CA ASP A 247 -0.11 -28.31 -14.52
C ASP A 247 0.60 -29.30 -13.60
#